data_AF-K6TVH8-F1
#
_entry.id   AF-K6TVH8-F1
#
_cell.length_a   1.000
_cell.length_b   1.000
_cell.length_c   1.000
_cell.angle_alpha   90.00
_cell.angle_beta   90.00
_cell.angle_gamma   90.00
#
_symmetry.space_group_name_H-M   'P 1'
#
loop_
_entity.id
_entity.type
_entity.pdbx_description
1 polymer ?
#
loop_
_entity_poly.entity_id
_entity_poly.type
_entity_poly.pdbx_seq_one_letter_code
_entity_poly.pdbx_strand_id
1 'polypeptide(L)'
;MRVKCIDNNLCSTLTLNKEYQVIEEAPEYYVIVDDVNNETTCRKTRFAVVEDGGITKKAKATITELNYQLENEFRDIKQFTIRKNSKGEMKEISIKFKYDI
;
A
#
# COMPACT_ATOMS: atom_id res chain seq x y z
N MET A 1 -7.49 1.86 -1.61
CA MET A 1 -6.62 0.99 -2.42
C MET A 1 -7.23 0.92 -3.80
N ARG A 2 -6.43 1.02 -4.86
CA ARG A 2 -6.90 0.89 -6.25
C ARG A 2 -6.30 -0.36 -6.87
N VAL A 3 -7.13 -1.09 -7.60
CA VAL A 3 -6.76 -2.34 -8.24
C VAL A 3 -7.20 -2.32 -9.70
N LYS A 4 -6.39 -2.82 -10.61
CA LYS A 4 -6.68 -2.91 -12.04
C LYS A 4 -7.13 -4.32 -12.39
N CYS A 5 -8.27 -4.45 -13.05
CA CYS A 5 -8.78 -5.74 -13.51
C CYS A 5 -7.84 -6.32 -14.59
N ILE A 6 -7.33 -7.54 -14.35
CA ILE A 6 -6.49 -8.30 -15.28
C ILE A 6 -7.17 -9.59 -15.76
N ASP A 7 -8.26 -10.00 -15.10
CA ASP A 7 -9.10 -11.13 -15.50
C ASP A 7 -10.56 -10.86 -15.11
N ASN A 8 -11.44 -10.71 -16.12
CA ASN A 8 -12.88 -10.51 -15.93
C ASN A 8 -13.71 -11.78 -16.22
N ASN A 9 -13.08 -12.95 -16.35
CA ASN A 9 -13.79 -14.19 -16.62
C ASN A 9 -14.82 -14.48 -15.50
N LEU A 10 -16.09 -14.73 -15.82
CA LEU A 10 -17.20 -14.90 -14.86
C LEU A 10 -17.61 -13.64 -14.06
N CYS A 11 -17.10 -12.44 -14.38
CA CYS A 11 -17.56 -11.16 -13.83
C CYS A 11 -17.89 -10.18 -14.97
N SER A 12 -19.12 -10.27 -15.48
CA SER A 12 -19.56 -9.45 -16.63
C SER A 12 -19.69 -7.96 -16.32
N THR A 13 -19.76 -7.58 -15.03
CA THR A 13 -19.82 -6.18 -14.60
C THR A 13 -18.44 -5.52 -14.46
N LEU A 14 -17.35 -6.25 -14.76
CA LEU A 14 -15.99 -5.75 -14.77
C LEU A 14 -15.41 -5.64 -16.17
N THR A 15 -14.86 -4.48 -16.47
CA THR A 15 -14.11 -4.19 -17.68
C THR A 15 -12.62 -4.51 -17.48
N LEU A 16 -12.07 -5.31 -18.38
CA LEU A 16 -10.64 -5.63 -18.40
C LEU A 16 -9.80 -4.35 -18.52
N ASN A 17 -8.67 -4.29 -17.82
CA ASN A 17 -7.76 -3.14 -17.73
C ASN A 17 -8.31 -1.87 -17.06
N LYS A 18 -9.56 -1.87 -16.56
CA LYS A 18 -10.09 -0.76 -15.79
C LYS A 18 -9.62 -0.81 -14.34
N GLU A 19 -9.41 0.36 -13.74
CA GLU A 19 -9.10 0.52 -12.32
C GLU A 19 -10.37 0.64 -11.48
N TYR A 20 -10.37 -0.04 -10.35
CA TYR A 20 -11.46 -0.11 -9.40
C TYR A 20 -10.99 0.31 -8.01
N GLN A 21 -11.87 1.01 -7.30
CA GLN A 21 -11.66 1.34 -5.90
C GLN A 21 -12.04 0.14 -5.03
N VAL A 22 -11.12 -0.29 -4.17
CA VAL A 22 -11.38 -1.29 -3.14
C VAL A 22 -12.02 -0.60 -1.93
N ILE A 23 -13.17 -1.13 -1.51
CA ILE A 23 -13.90 -0.72 -0.30
C ILE A 23 -13.44 -1.56 0.88
N GLU A 24 -13.35 -2.88 0.69
CA GLU A 24 -12.94 -3.84 1.71
C GLU A 24 -11.94 -4.86 1.16
N GLU A 25 -11.01 -5.28 2.00
CA GLU A 25 -9.99 -6.27 1.68
C GLU A 25 -10.04 -7.42 2.70
N ALA A 26 -10.39 -8.62 2.22
CA ALA A 26 -10.26 -9.88 2.95
C ALA A 26 -8.96 -10.60 2.54
N PRO A 27 -8.54 -11.72 3.15
CA PRO A 27 -7.31 -12.41 2.77
C PRO A 27 -7.23 -12.79 1.28
N GLU A 28 -8.31 -13.35 0.72
CA GLU A 28 -8.36 -13.87 -0.65
C GLU A 28 -9.22 -13.05 -1.62
N TYR A 29 -9.97 -12.07 -1.12
CA TYR A 29 -10.97 -11.32 -1.89
C TYR A 29 -10.85 -9.80 -1.70
N TYR A 30 -11.27 -9.06 -2.71
CA TYR A 30 -11.56 -7.63 -2.65
C TYR A 30 -13.06 -7.41 -2.81
N VAL A 31 -13.61 -6.46 -2.06
CA VAL A 31 -14.92 -5.86 -2.32
C VAL A 31 -14.68 -4.55 -3.06
N ILE A 32 -15.21 -4.43 -4.27
CA ILE A 32 -15.07 -3.27 -5.15
C ILE A 32 -16.43 -2.74 -5.60
N VAL A 33 -16.50 -1.48 -6.04
CA VAL A 33 -17.64 -0.95 -6.79
C VAL A 33 -17.45 -1.28 -8.27
N ASP A 34 -18.38 -2.01 -8.88
CA ASP A 34 -18.30 -2.42 -10.29
C ASP A 34 -18.80 -1.34 -11.27
N ASP A 35 -18.87 -1.66 -12.57
CA ASP A 35 -19.27 -0.70 -13.61
C ASP A 35 -20.75 -0.30 -13.55
N VAL A 36 -21.57 -1.01 -12.78
CA VAL A 36 -23.00 -0.73 -12.57
C VAL A 36 -23.28 -0.14 -11.19
N ASN A 37 -22.23 0.30 -10.47
CA ASN A 37 -22.28 0.86 -9.12
C ASN A 37 -22.75 -0.11 -8.03
N ASN A 38 -22.56 -1.42 -8.23
CA ASN A 38 -22.83 -2.43 -7.20
C ASN A 38 -21.55 -2.83 -6.46
N GLU A 39 -21.67 -3.13 -5.17
CA GLU A 39 -20.60 -3.77 -4.41
C GLU A 39 -20.46 -5.24 -4.83
N THR A 40 -19.30 -5.59 -5.38
CA THR A 40 -19.01 -6.94 -5.86
C THR A 40 -17.78 -7.51 -5.17
N THR A 41 -17.90 -8.75 -4.69
CA THR A 41 -16.79 -9.51 -4.09
C THR A 41 -16.08 -10.35 -5.15
N CYS A 42 -14.79 -10.11 -5.34
CA CYS A 42 -13.97 -10.77 -6.35
C CYS A 42 -12.64 -11.27 -5.78
N ARG A 43 -12.12 -12.38 -6.34
CA ARG A 43 -10.81 -12.92 -5.93
C ARG A 43 -9.69 -11.94 -6.26
N LYS A 44 -8.72 -11.79 -5.36
CA LYS A 44 -7.55 -10.89 -5.55
C LYS A 44 -6.74 -11.22 -6.81
N THR A 45 -6.64 -12.49 -7.17
CA THR A 45 -5.88 -12.97 -8.34
C THR A 45 -6.36 -12.37 -9.66
N ARG A 46 -7.57 -11.79 -9.69
CA ARG A 46 -8.16 -11.12 -10.86
C ARG A 46 -7.70 -9.69 -11.06
N PHE A 47 -6.93 -9.15 -10.11
CA PHE A 47 -6.49 -7.77 -10.16
C PHE A 47 -5.00 -7.62 -9.90
N ALA A 48 -4.41 -6.62 -10.55
CA ALA A 48 -3.11 -6.08 -10.18
C ALA A 48 -3.30 -4.87 -9.27
N VAL A 49 -2.56 -4.80 -8.15
CA VAL A 49 -2.62 -3.63 -7.26
C VAL A 49 -1.93 -2.45 -7.94
N VAL A 50 -2.67 -1.35 -8.11
CA VAL A 50 -2.15 -0.10 -8.69
C VAL A 50 -1.74 0.87 -7.58
N GLU A 51 -2.56 0.96 -6.53
CA GLU A 51 -2.30 1.84 -5.40
C GLU A 51 -2.64 1.15 -4.08
N ASP A 52 -1.61 0.83 -3.29
CA ASP A 52 -1.77 0.28 -1.95
C ASP A 52 -1.75 1.40 -0.89
N GLY A 53 -2.95 1.83 -0.51
CA GLY A 53 -3.13 2.81 0.57
C GLY A 53 -2.74 2.26 1.95
N GLY A 54 -2.76 0.94 2.16
CA GLY A 54 -2.40 0.28 3.42
C GLY A 54 -0.90 0.35 3.68
N ILE A 55 -0.08 0.01 2.68
CA ILE A 55 1.39 0.18 2.74
C ILE A 55 1.75 1.64 3.00
N THR A 56 1.07 2.58 2.35
CA THR A 56 1.31 4.02 2.54
C THR A 56 1.02 4.45 3.98
N LYS A 57 -0.08 3.99 4.58
CA LYS A 57 -0.42 4.28 5.99
C LYS A 57 0.61 3.69 6.95
N LYS A 58 1.00 2.42 6.76
CA LYS A 58 2.02 1.75 7.58
C LYS A 58 3.36 2.47 7.48
N ALA A 59 3.79 2.84 6.27
CA ALA A 59 5.03 3.57 6.06
C ALA A 59 5.03 4.93 6.77
N LYS A 60 3.92 5.69 6.71
CA LYS A 60 3.79 6.95 7.45
C LYS A 60 3.87 6.73 8.97
N ALA A 61 3.17 5.73 9.50
CA ALA A 61 3.22 5.40 10.93
C ALA A 61 4.65 5.01 11.38
N THR A 62 5.36 4.20 10.58
CA THR A 62 6.76 3.87 10.82
C THR A 62 7.66 5.11 10.83
N ILE A 63 7.49 6.03 9.88
CA ILE A 63 8.28 7.28 9.85
C ILE A 63 8.01 8.14 11.07
N THR A 64 6.75 8.25 11.51
CA THR A 64 6.40 8.97 12.74
C THR A 64 7.10 8.37 13.95
N GLU A 65 7.10 7.05 14.09
CA GLU A 65 7.80 6.35 15.16
C GLU A 65 9.32 6.56 15.10
N LEU A 66 9.92 6.45 13.91
CA LEU A 66 11.37 6.69 13.72
C LEU A 66 11.79 8.11 14.11
N ASN A 67 10.97 9.11 13.76
CA ASN A 67 11.21 10.50 14.18
C ASN A 67 11.13 10.64 15.70
N TYR A 68 10.09 10.06 16.33
CA TYR A 68 9.93 10.08 17.78
C TYR A 68 11.15 9.48 18.50
N GLN A 69 11.67 8.34 18.01
CA GLN A 69 12.85 7.71 18.59
C GLN A 69 14.11 8.57 18.46
N LEU A 70 14.29 9.29 17.33
CA LEU A 70 15.42 10.21 17.16
C LEU A 70 15.30 11.45 18.07
N GLU A 71 14.12 12.05 18.14
CA GLU A 71 13.84 13.23 18.97
C GLU A 71 14.02 12.97 20.47
N ASN A 72 13.76 11.73 20.91
CA ASN A 72 13.91 11.32 22.30
C ASN A 72 15.22 10.56 22.57
N GLU A 73 16.18 10.60 21.64
CA GLU A 73 17.52 10.01 21.74
C GLU A 73 17.54 8.52 22.14
N PHE A 74 16.62 7.73 21.60
CA PHE A 74 16.56 6.30 21.90
C PHE A 74 17.86 5.58 21.51
N ARG A 75 18.11 4.46 22.20
CA ARG A 75 19.39 3.74 22.16
C ARG A 75 19.66 3.05 20.84
N ASP A 76 18.63 2.70 20.09
CA ASP A 76 18.78 1.76 18.98
C ASP A 76 19.01 2.44 17.64
N ILE A 77 18.43 3.63 17.41
CA ILE A 77 18.45 4.30 16.10
C ILE A 77 19.36 5.53 16.15
N LYS A 78 20.32 5.59 15.21
CA LYS A 78 21.23 6.72 15.04
C LYS A 78 20.67 7.76 14.09
N GLN A 79 20.14 7.32 12.95
CA GLN A 79 19.51 8.16 11.93
C GLN A 79 18.74 7.28 10.94
N PHE A 80 17.80 7.85 10.20
CA PHE A 80 17.24 7.22 9.01
C PHE A 80 17.15 8.23 7.87
N THR A 81 17.14 7.72 6.63
CA THR A 81 17.00 8.53 5.42
C THR A 81 15.90 7.97 4.54
N ILE A 82 15.15 8.87 3.88
CA ILE A 82 14.10 8.50 2.92
C ILE A 82 14.54 8.93 1.53
N ARG A 83 14.68 7.97 0.61
CA ARG A 83 14.92 8.25 -0.81
C ARG A 83 13.61 8.25 -1.56
N LYS A 84 13.38 9.28 -2.37
CA LYS A 84 12.22 9.41 -3.26
C LYS A 84 12.58 9.02 -4.70
N ASN A 85 11.59 8.61 -5.49
CA ASN A 85 11.74 8.41 -6.93
C ASN A 85 11.63 9.74 -7.69
N SER A 86 11.71 9.71 -9.03
CA SER A 86 11.61 10.90 -9.90
C SER A 86 10.24 11.59 -9.85
N LYS A 87 9.20 10.92 -9.33
CA LYS A 87 7.86 11.48 -9.12
C LYS A 87 7.67 12.06 -7.71
N GLY A 88 8.69 12.00 -6.85
CA GLY A 88 8.63 12.47 -5.47
C GLY A 88 7.98 11.48 -4.48
N GLU A 89 7.67 10.26 -4.92
CA GLU A 89 7.09 9.21 -4.09
C GLU A 89 8.21 8.48 -3.32
N MET A 90 7.92 8.01 -2.11
CA MET A 90 8.90 7.27 -1.31
C MET A 90 9.27 5.96 -1.99
N LYS A 91 10.58 5.74 -2.17
CA LYS A 91 11.12 4.55 -2.82
C LYS A 91 11.84 3.64 -1.83
N GLU A 92 12.56 4.21 -0.86
CA GLU A 92 13.37 3.45 0.10
C GLU A 92 13.48 4.22 1.42
N ILE A 93 13.51 3.48 2.53
CA ILE A 93 13.87 3.99 3.86
C ILE A 93 15.11 3.21 4.32
N SER A 94 16.22 3.91 4.56
CA SER A 94 17.45 3.31 5.07
C SER A 94 17.62 3.71 6.53
N ILE A 95 17.78 2.74 7.44
CA ILE A 95 17.90 2.97 8.88
C ILE A 95 19.33 2.63 9.32
N LYS A 96 19.96 3.53 10.06
CA LYS A 96 21.27 3.30 10.69
C LYS A 96 21.06 3.13 12.19
N PHE A 97 21.36 1.94 12.67
CA PHE A 97 21.30 1.63 14.10
C PHE A 97 22.56 2.11 14.83
N LYS A 98 22.43 2.42 16.12
CA LYS A 98 23.57 2.54 17.03
C LYS A 98 23.93 1.09 17.40
N TYR A 99 25.14 0.67 17.05
CA TYR A 99 25.67 -0.59 17.55
C TYR A 99 26.52 -0.24 18.77
N ASP A 100 26.10 -0.71 19.94
CA ASP A 100 26.99 -0.77 21.10
C ASP A 100 27.92 -1.98 20.85
N ILE A 101 29.23 -1.70 20.81
CA ILE A 101 30.29 -2.72 20.85
C ILE A 101 30.63 -2.99 22.31
#